data_AF-A0A8B9WL71-F1
#
_entry.id   AF-A0A8B9WL71-F1
#
_cell.length_a   1.000
_cell.length_b   1.000
_cell.length_c   1.000
_cell.angle_alpha   90.00
_cell.angle_beta   90.00
_cell.angle_gamma   90.00
#
_symmetry.space_group_name_H-M   'P 1'
#
loop_
_entity.id
_entity.type
_entity.pdbx_description
1 polymer ?
#
loop_
_entity_poly.entity_id
_entity_poly.type
_entity_poly.pdbx_seq_one_letter_code
_entity_poly.pdbx_strand_id
1 'polypeptide(L)'
;MPFTNDTILREFILLGLTDRPELQPLLFVLFLVIYLVALLGNLGMMVLIRLDSHLHTPMYFFLTHLSFVDLCYTSTAAPQMLTNLVSQKKTISFAGCFVQCYLFIALLLTEFYMLAAMAYDRYMAICNPLHYSVKMSRCVCISLATFPYVYGFSDGLFQAILTFHLTFCRSNIINHFYCADPPLIKLSCSDTYVKERAMLISAGFNLSSSLIIILISYALILTAILRIKSVEGRHKAFSTCGSHMMAVMLFYGTLFCMYVRPPTDKMVEESKIIAVFYTFVS
;
A
#
# COMPACT_ATOMS: atom_id res chain seq x y z
N MET A 1 -15.99 44.78 -6.77
CA MET A 1 -16.04 43.30 -6.85
C MET A 1 -15.87 42.91 -8.31
N PRO A 2 -14.73 42.37 -8.75
CA PRO A 2 -14.70 41.71 -10.05
C PRO A 2 -15.24 40.28 -9.89
N PHE A 3 -16.05 39.88 -10.86
CA PHE A 3 -16.69 38.57 -10.98
C PHE A 3 -15.63 37.46 -11.09
N THR A 4 -15.65 36.51 -10.15
CA THR A 4 -14.96 35.23 -10.32
C THR A 4 -15.75 34.39 -11.32
N ASN A 5 -15.16 34.16 -12.49
CA ASN A 5 -15.52 33.02 -13.32
C ASN A 5 -15.11 31.75 -12.56
N ASP A 6 -15.98 31.23 -11.68
CA ASP A 6 -15.81 29.91 -11.09
C ASP A 6 -16.05 28.85 -12.17
N THR A 7 -15.06 28.64 -13.05
CA THR A 7 -15.00 27.43 -13.85
C THR A 7 -14.81 26.26 -12.88
N ILE A 8 -15.91 25.57 -12.57
CA ILE A 8 -15.91 24.33 -11.80
C ILE A 8 -14.88 23.39 -12.43
N LEU A 9 -13.82 23.09 -11.68
CA LEU A 9 -12.77 22.17 -12.10
C LEU A 9 -13.37 20.76 -12.23
N ARG A 10 -13.60 20.28 -13.45
CA ARG A 10 -14.23 18.97 -13.70
C ARG A 10 -13.22 17.83 -13.85
N GLU A 11 -12.00 18.16 -14.27
CA GLU A 11 -10.96 17.19 -14.64
C GLU A 11 -9.57 17.68 -14.20
N PHE A 12 -8.73 16.72 -13.83
CA PHE A 12 -7.29 16.90 -13.62
C PHE A 12 -6.50 16.28 -14.78
N ILE A 13 -5.37 16.89 -15.14
CA ILE A 13 -4.42 16.40 -16.14
C ILE A 13 -3.23 15.78 -15.40
N LEU A 14 -3.00 14.49 -15.60
CA LEU A 14 -1.86 13.75 -15.06
C LEU A 14 -0.68 13.88 -16.04
N LEU A 15 0.49 14.37 -15.59
CA LEU A 15 1.68 14.43 -16.46
C LEU A 15 2.12 13.02 -16.92
N GLY A 16 1.87 11.99 -16.10
CA GLY A 16 2.33 10.63 -16.36
C GLY A 16 3.82 10.44 -16.04
N LEU A 17 4.38 9.32 -16.50
CA LEU A 17 5.72 8.87 -16.09
C LEU A 17 6.88 9.56 -16.84
N THR A 18 6.71 9.83 -18.12
CA THR A 18 7.74 10.47 -18.97
C THR A 18 7.12 11.36 -20.05
N ASP A 19 7.81 12.44 -20.39
CA ASP A 19 7.46 13.35 -21.48
C ASP A 19 8.12 12.97 -22.81
N ARG A 20 8.99 11.94 -22.81
CA ARG A 20 9.68 11.46 -24.01
C ARG A 20 8.80 10.45 -24.76
N PRO A 21 8.28 10.76 -25.96
CA PRO A 21 7.35 9.90 -26.68
C PRO A 21 8.00 8.57 -27.12
N GLU A 22 9.31 8.55 -27.34
CA GLU A 22 10.07 7.36 -27.73
C GLU A 22 10.11 6.27 -26.64
N LEU A 23 10.05 6.68 -25.36
CA LEU A 23 10.10 5.76 -24.20
C LEU A 23 8.71 5.25 -23.79
N GLN A 24 7.63 5.92 -24.20
CA GLN A 24 6.27 5.57 -23.79
C GLN A 24 5.85 4.15 -24.20
N PRO A 25 6.12 3.65 -25.43
CA PRO A 25 5.78 2.28 -25.80
C PRO A 25 6.56 1.23 -24.99
N LEU A 26 7.84 1.49 -24.73
CA LEU A 26 8.69 0.59 -23.93
C LEU A 26 8.19 0.49 -22.49
N LEU A 27 7.90 1.64 -21.87
CA LEU A 27 7.34 1.69 -20.52
C LEU A 27 5.95 1.04 -20.46
N PHE A 28 5.11 1.25 -21.48
CA PHE A 28 3.80 0.62 -21.55
C PHE A 28 3.91 -0.91 -21.53
N VAL A 29 4.76 -1.49 -22.39
CA VAL A 29 4.98 -2.95 -22.42
C VAL A 29 5.53 -3.44 -21.08
N LEU A 30 6.52 -2.75 -20.53
CA LEU A 30 7.12 -3.10 -19.24
C LEU A 30 6.07 -3.14 -18.12
N PHE A 31 5.30 -2.06 -17.94
CA PHE A 31 4.28 -1.99 -16.89
C PHE A 31 3.10 -2.90 -17.13
N LEU A 32 2.77 -3.20 -18.38
CA LEU A 32 1.72 -4.16 -18.72
C LEU A 32 2.14 -5.57 -18.28
N VAL A 33 3.38 -5.95 -18.56
CA VAL A 33 3.93 -7.25 -18.11
C VAL A 33 3.92 -7.34 -16.59
N ILE A 34 4.43 -6.31 -15.90
CA ILE A 34 4.45 -6.25 -14.45
C ILE A 34 3.02 -6.35 -13.87
N TYR A 35 2.07 -5.59 -14.43
CA TYR A 35 0.66 -5.64 -14.05
C TYR A 35 0.08 -7.05 -14.18
N LEU A 36 0.29 -7.71 -15.32
CA LEU A 36 -0.22 -9.07 -15.55
C LEU A 36 0.43 -10.09 -14.61
N VAL A 37 1.73 -9.98 -14.35
CA VAL A 37 2.45 -10.85 -13.40
C VAL A 37 1.89 -10.68 -11.99
N ALA A 38 1.69 -9.45 -11.53
CA ALA A 38 1.11 -9.19 -10.21
C ALA A 38 -0.33 -9.73 -10.09
N LEU A 39 -1.13 -9.58 -11.15
CA LEU A 39 -2.51 -10.04 -11.19
C LEU A 39 -2.61 -11.57 -11.19
N LEU A 40 -1.82 -12.22 -12.05
CA LEU A 40 -1.76 -13.69 -12.12
C LEU A 40 -1.15 -14.29 -10.85
N GLY A 41 -0.12 -13.66 -10.29
CA GLY A 41 0.52 -14.10 -9.05
C GLY A 41 -0.45 -14.10 -7.88
N ASN A 42 -1.11 -12.98 -7.63
CA ASN A 42 -2.05 -12.86 -6.51
C ASN A 42 -3.31 -13.71 -6.70
N LEU A 43 -3.88 -13.74 -7.91
CA LEU A 43 -5.02 -14.62 -8.20
C LEU A 43 -4.63 -16.09 -8.06
N GLY A 44 -3.46 -16.47 -8.57
CA GLY A 44 -2.90 -17.81 -8.45
C GLY A 44 -2.72 -18.24 -6.99
N MET A 45 -2.18 -17.35 -6.14
CA MET A 45 -2.06 -17.60 -4.70
C MET A 45 -3.41 -17.82 -4.03
N MET A 46 -4.40 -16.97 -4.32
CA MET A 46 -5.75 -17.15 -3.79
C MET A 46 -6.37 -18.49 -4.24
N VAL A 47 -6.24 -18.86 -5.51
CA VAL A 47 -6.75 -20.12 -6.05
C VAL A 47 -6.04 -21.32 -5.42
N LEU A 48 -4.71 -21.27 -5.31
CA LEU A 48 -3.91 -22.35 -4.72
C LEU A 48 -4.32 -22.62 -3.27
N ILE A 49 -4.47 -21.57 -2.45
CA ILE A 49 -4.90 -21.70 -1.05
C ILE A 49 -6.32 -22.26 -0.93
N ARG A 50 -7.20 -21.96 -1.90
CA ARG A 50 -8.57 -22.47 -1.91
C ARG A 50 -8.68 -23.94 -2.33
N LEU A 51 -7.78 -24.40 -3.20
CA LEU A 51 -7.79 -25.77 -3.72
C LEU A 51 -7.05 -26.74 -2.81
N ASP A 52 -5.99 -26.29 -2.12
CA ASP A 52 -5.19 -27.15 -1.25
C ASP A 52 -5.60 -26.99 0.22
N SER A 53 -6.26 -28.02 0.75
CA SER A 53 -6.67 -28.06 2.15
C SER A 53 -5.50 -28.04 3.16
N HIS A 54 -4.29 -28.45 2.76
CA HIS A 54 -3.10 -28.35 3.61
C HIS A 54 -2.67 -26.91 3.85
N LEU A 55 -3.10 -25.98 3.00
CA LEU A 55 -2.84 -24.55 3.14
C LEU A 55 -3.89 -23.84 4.00
N HIS A 56 -4.91 -24.51 4.53
CA HIS A 56 -5.93 -23.88 5.39
C HIS A 56 -5.43 -23.60 6.83
N THR A 57 -4.31 -22.90 6.95
CA THR A 57 -3.77 -22.41 8.22
C THR A 57 -4.02 -20.90 8.37
N PRO A 58 -3.98 -20.34 9.60
CA PRO A 58 -4.14 -18.91 9.83
C PRO A 58 -3.22 -18.01 8.98
N MET A 59 -1.95 -18.39 8.80
CA MET A 59 -1.00 -17.66 7.96
C MET A 59 -1.50 -17.48 6.52
N TYR A 60 -1.98 -18.56 5.89
CA TYR A 60 -2.48 -18.51 4.51
C TYR A 60 -3.87 -17.87 4.40
N PHE A 61 -4.66 -17.89 5.48
CA PHE A 61 -5.88 -17.09 5.57
C PHE A 61 -5.55 -15.60 5.45
N PHE A 62 -4.56 -15.09 6.20
CA PHE A 62 -4.10 -13.71 6.04
C PHE A 62 -3.48 -13.45 4.67
N LEU A 63 -2.69 -14.39 4.13
CA LEU A 63 -2.09 -14.27 2.80
C LEU A 63 -3.15 -14.13 1.70
N THR A 64 -4.29 -14.83 1.82
CA THR A 64 -5.40 -14.69 0.87
C THR A 64 -5.99 -13.28 0.88
N HIS A 65 -6.11 -12.68 2.07
CA HIS A 65 -6.57 -11.30 2.22
C HIS A 65 -5.54 -10.29 1.70
N LEU A 66 -4.25 -10.52 1.96
CA LEU A 66 -3.16 -9.72 1.42
C LEU A 66 -3.17 -9.75 -0.11
N SER A 67 -3.21 -10.93 -0.73
CA SER A 67 -3.30 -11.05 -2.19
C SER A 67 -4.55 -10.37 -2.78
N PHE A 68 -5.68 -10.38 -2.08
CA PHE A 68 -6.85 -9.62 -2.50
C PHE A 68 -6.62 -8.10 -2.43
N VAL A 69 -5.99 -7.61 -1.36
CA VAL A 69 -5.61 -6.20 -1.22
C VAL A 69 -4.66 -5.80 -2.35
N ASP A 70 -3.64 -6.60 -2.65
CA ASP A 70 -2.65 -6.33 -3.70
C ASP A 70 -3.30 -6.28 -5.09
N LEU A 71 -4.27 -7.15 -5.36
CA LEU A 71 -5.09 -7.10 -6.59
C LEU A 71 -5.86 -5.79 -6.71
N CYS A 72 -6.52 -5.37 -5.63
CA CYS A 72 -7.29 -4.13 -5.61
C CYS A 72 -6.37 -2.92 -5.76
N TYR A 73 -5.23 -2.95 -5.07
CA TYR A 73 -4.23 -1.89 -5.07
C TYR A 73 -3.66 -1.68 -6.47
N THR A 74 -3.16 -2.77 -7.06
CA THR A 74 -2.58 -2.79 -8.41
C THR A 74 -3.62 -2.36 -9.45
N SER A 75 -4.87 -2.81 -9.33
CA SER A 75 -5.95 -2.45 -10.26
C SER A 75 -6.43 -1.01 -10.13
N THR A 76 -6.07 -0.31 -9.05
CA THR A 76 -6.46 1.10 -8.84
C THR A 76 -5.45 2.08 -9.50
N ALA A 77 -4.15 1.78 -9.52
CA ALA A 77 -3.13 2.63 -10.18
C ALA A 77 -2.81 2.20 -11.60
N ALA A 78 -2.53 0.90 -11.79
CA ALA A 78 -1.85 0.42 -12.99
C ALA A 78 -2.67 0.65 -14.28
N PRO A 79 -4.00 0.42 -14.32
CA PRO A 79 -4.78 0.67 -15.53
C PRO A 79 -4.78 2.14 -15.95
N GLN A 80 -4.88 3.06 -14.99
CA GLN A 80 -4.83 4.50 -15.26
C GLN A 80 -3.44 4.90 -15.77
N MET A 81 -2.38 4.37 -15.16
CA MET A 81 -1.02 4.63 -15.60
C MET A 81 -0.77 4.11 -17.03
N LEU A 82 -1.21 2.88 -17.34
CA LEU A 82 -1.09 2.28 -18.67
C LEU A 82 -1.85 3.09 -19.72
N THR A 83 -3.06 3.52 -19.39
CA THR A 83 -3.86 4.39 -20.27
C THR A 83 -3.17 5.73 -20.51
N ASN A 84 -2.58 6.33 -19.47
CA ASN A 84 -1.84 7.59 -19.57
C ASN A 84 -0.55 7.49 -20.41
N LEU A 85 0.01 6.29 -20.60
CA LEU A 85 1.20 6.10 -21.45
C LEU A 85 0.87 6.06 -22.95
N VAL A 86 -0.38 5.74 -23.31
CA VAL A 86 -0.82 5.60 -24.72
C VAL A 86 -1.77 6.72 -25.14
N SER A 87 -2.49 7.33 -24.20
CA SER A 87 -3.46 8.39 -24.48
C SER A 87 -2.81 9.75 -24.68
N GLN A 88 -3.29 10.50 -25.68
CA GLN A 88 -2.95 11.92 -25.88
C GLN A 88 -3.60 12.83 -24.84
N LYS A 89 -4.73 12.41 -24.23
CA LYS A 89 -5.40 13.11 -23.13
C LYS A 89 -5.27 12.29 -21.86
N LYS A 90 -4.41 12.75 -20.95
CA LYS A 90 -4.12 12.10 -19.66
C LYS A 90 -5.01 12.67 -18.56
N THR A 91 -6.33 12.64 -18.75
CA THR A 91 -7.27 13.24 -17.79
C THR A 91 -7.87 12.21 -16.84
N ILE A 92 -8.11 12.64 -15.60
CA ILE A 92 -8.90 11.92 -14.61
C ILE A 92 -9.99 12.86 -14.12
N SER A 93 -11.21 12.34 -13.95
CA SER A 93 -12.30 13.14 -13.40
C SER A 93 -12.00 13.49 -11.95
N PHE A 94 -12.55 14.62 -11.49
CA PHE A 94 -12.43 15.02 -10.08
C PHE A 94 -12.85 13.86 -9.16
N ALA A 95 -14.06 13.32 -9.33
CA ALA A 95 -14.54 12.19 -8.53
C ALA A 95 -13.64 10.94 -8.63
N GLY A 96 -13.12 10.61 -9.81
CA GLY A 96 -12.19 9.49 -10.00
C GLY A 96 -10.90 9.66 -9.21
N CYS A 97 -10.39 10.89 -9.13
CA CYS A 97 -9.21 11.24 -8.35
C CYS A 97 -9.42 11.00 -6.84
N PHE A 98 -10.57 11.41 -6.30
CA PHE A 98 -10.89 11.19 -4.87
C PHE A 98 -11.11 9.71 -4.55
N VAL A 99 -11.86 9.00 -5.39
CA VAL A 99 -12.06 7.55 -5.22
C VAL A 99 -10.71 6.82 -5.26
N GLN A 100 -9.81 7.24 -6.15
CA GLN A 100 -8.47 6.71 -6.24
C GLN A 100 -7.66 6.96 -4.95
N CYS A 101 -7.60 8.20 -4.44
CA CYS A 101 -6.90 8.50 -3.18
C CYS A 101 -7.49 7.75 -1.98
N TYR A 102 -8.82 7.70 -1.89
CA TYR A 102 -9.54 6.97 -0.85
C TYR A 102 -9.16 5.49 -0.81
N LEU A 103 -9.24 4.81 -1.96
CA LEU A 103 -8.92 3.40 -2.07
C LEU A 103 -7.43 3.15 -1.79
N PHE A 104 -6.53 4.03 -2.26
CA PHE A 104 -5.10 3.91 -1.98
C PHE A 104 -4.79 3.90 -0.49
N ILE A 105 -5.31 4.89 0.25
CA ILE A 105 -5.08 5.00 1.68
C ILE A 105 -5.68 3.80 2.41
N ALA A 106 -6.92 3.43 2.06
CA ALA A 106 -7.60 2.32 2.72
C ALA A 106 -6.88 0.97 2.53
N LEU A 107 -6.44 0.67 1.31
CA LEU A 107 -5.74 -0.57 0.99
C LEU A 107 -4.34 -0.61 1.61
N LEU A 108 -3.58 0.50 1.56
CA LEU A 108 -2.26 0.59 2.20
C LEU A 108 -2.33 0.35 3.71
N LEU A 109 -3.31 0.95 4.38
CA LEU A 109 -3.50 0.73 5.82
C LEU A 109 -3.92 -0.70 6.12
N THR A 110 -4.74 -1.30 5.26
CA THR A 110 -5.10 -2.71 5.39
C THR A 110 -3.85 -3.60 5.29
N GLU A 111 -2.98 -3.33 4.33
CA GLU A 111 -1.72 -4.04 4.10
C GLU A 111 -0.79 -3.98 5.33
N PHE A 112 -0.56 -2.79 5.90
CA PHE A 112 0.25 -2.62 7.11
C PHE A 112 -0.17 -3.54 8.26
N TYR A 113 -1.47 -3.56 8.56
CA TYR A 113 -1.97 -4.33 9.68
C TYR A 113 -2.14 -5.82 9.35
N MET A 114 -2.30 -6.20 8.08
CA MET A 114 -2.22 -7.60 7.65
C MET A 114 -0.81 -8.17 7.84
N LEU A 115 0.23 -7.44 7.43
CA LEU A 115 1.62 -7.83 7.68
C LEU A 115 1.92 -7.95 9.18
N ALA A 116 1.37 -7.04 10.00
CA ALA A 116 1.48 -7.12 11.45
C ALA A 116 0.75 -8.35 12.03
N ALA A 117 -0.44 -8.69 11.52
CA ALA A 117 -1.18 -9.88 11.93
C ALA A 117 -0.43 -11.18 11.55
N MET A 118 0.20 -11.22 10.38
CA MET A 118 1.05 -12.34 9.94
C MET A 118 2.31 -12.48 10.81
N ALA A 119 2.93 -11.38 11.22
CA ALA A 119 4.04 -11.41 12.19
C ALA A 119 3.58 -11.96 13.55
N TYR A 120 2.39 -11.55 14.00
CA TYR A 120 1.79 -12.02 15.25
C TYR A 120 1.44 -13.51 15.21
N ASP A 121 0.87 -14.01 14.11
CA ASP A 121 0.60 -15.43 13.89
C ASP A 121 1.87 -16.27 14.04
N ARG A 122 2.94 -15.86 13.36
CA ARG A 122 4.26 -16.52 13.43
C ARG A 122 4.82 -16.52 14.84
N TYR A 123 4.66 -15.42 15.57
CA TYR A 123 5.05 -15.33 16.98
C TYR A 123 4.27 -16.34 17.83
N MET A 124 2.95 -16.43 17.67
CA MET A 124 2.15 -17.42 18.39
C MET A 124 2.56 -18.86 18.04
N ALA A 125 2.79 -19.16 16.76
CA ALA A 125 3.16 -20.49 16.30
C ALA A 125 4.51 -20.97 16.86
N ILE A 126 5.50 -20.07 16.97
CA ILE A 126 6.86 -20.43 17.40
C ILE A 126 7.03 -20.32 18.92
N CYS A 127 6.59 -19.22 19.52
CA CYS A 127 6.87 -18.93 20.93
C CYS A 127 5.85 -19.57 21.87
N ASN A 128 4.64 -19.87 21.41
CA ASN A 128 3.55 -20.41 22.24
C ASN A 128 2.80 -21.57 21.56
N PRO A 129 3.48 -22.64 21.10
CA PRO A 129 2.87 -23.69 20.29
C PRO A 129 1.70 -24.41 20.99
N LEU A 130 1.76 -24.60 22.31
CA LEU A 130 0.69 -25.25 23.09
C LEU A 130 -0.61 -24.45 23.15
N HIS A 131 -0.53 -23.12 23.03
CA HIS A 131 -1.69 -22.23 23.09
C HIS A 131 -2.11 -21.71 21.71
N TYR A 132 -1.42 -22.12 20.64
CA TYR A 132 -1.61 -21.60 19.29
C TYR A 132 -3.05 -21.80 18.80
N SER A 133 -3.61 -23.01 18.94
CA SER A 133 -4.96 -23.35 18.46
C SER A 133 -6.07 -22.54 19.13
N VAL A 134 -5.90 -22.17 20.40
CA VAL A 134 -6.87 -21.38 21.16
C VAL A 134 -6.72 -19.89 20.83
N LYS A 135 -5.48 -19.38 20.78
CA LYS A 135 -5.21 -17.96 20.54
C LYS A 135 -5.36 -17.54 19.08
N MET A 136 -5.04 -18.42 18.13
CA MET A 136 -5.27 -18.24 16.69
C MET A 136 -6.48 -19.05 16.23
N SER A 137 -7.56 -19.00 17.02
CA SER A 137 -8.83 -19.59 16.62
C SER A 137 -9.42 -18.87 15.41
N ARG A 138 -10.35 -19.52 14.71
CA ARG A 138 -11.02 -18.95 13.53
C ARG A 138 -11.65 -17.58 13.81
N CYS A 139 -12.31 -17.42 14.95
CA CYS A 139 -12.92 -16.14 15.33
C CYS A 139 -11.87 -15.04 15.49
N VAL A 140 -10.73 -15.35 16.14
CA VAL A 140 -9.64 -14.38 16.29
C VAL A 140 -9.03 -14.02 14.94
N CYS A 141 -8.80 -14.99 14.06
CA CYS A 141 -8.28 -14.73 12.72
C CYS A 141 -9.22 -13.83 11.91
N ILE A 142 -10.52 -14.09 11.95
CA ILE A 142 -11.53 -13.24 11.31
C ILE A 142 -11.49 -11.82 11.88
N SER A 143 -11.41 -11.66 13.21
CA SER A 143 -11.30 -10.34 13.84
C SER A 143 -10.02 -9.61 13.42
N LEU A 144 -8.87 -10.32 13.42
CA LEU A 144 -7.57 -9.78 13.00
C LEU A 144 -7.54 -9.40 11.52
N ALA A 145 -8.31 -10.06 10.66
CA ALA A 145 -8.44 -9.68 9.25
C ALA A 145 -9.46 -8.56 9.04
N THR A 146 -10.55 -8.52 9.82
CA THR A 146 -11.62 -7.52 9.67
C THR A 146 -11.20 -6.15 10.19
N PHE A 147 -10.45 -6.09 11.30
CA PHE A 147 -9.98 -4.83 11.88
C PHE A 147 -9.19 -3.95 10.88
N PRO A 148 -8.18 -4.47 10.14
CA PRO A 148 -7.48 -3.73 9.10
C PRO A 148 -8.39 -3.11 8.06
N TYR A 149 -9.39 -3.85 7.56
CA TYR A 149 -10.34 -3.31 6.58
C TYR A 149 -11.20 -2.20 7.17
N VAL A 150 -11.80 -2.41 8.35
CA VAL A 150 -12.67 -1.40 8.97
C VAL A 150 -11.86 -0.14 9.28
N TYR A 151 -10.69 -0.29 9.88
CA TYR A 151 -9.82 0.82 10.22
C TYR A 151 -9.32 1.56 8.97
N GLY A 152 -8.76 0.83 8.00
CA GLY A 152 -8.19 1.41 6.78
C GLY A 152 -9.24 2.15 5.96
N PHE A 153 -10.43 1.58 5.77
CA PHE A 153 -11.52 2.24 5.04
C PHE A 153 -12.06 3.46 5.79
N SER A 154 -12.06 3.43 7.13
CA SER A 154 -12.50 4.58 7.95
C SER A 154 -11.48 5.72 7.89
N ASP A 155 -10.19 5.45 8.05
CA ASP A 155 -9.13 6.48 7.95
C ASP A 155 -9.04 7.02 6.52
N GLY A 156 -9.10 6.14 5.50
CA GLY A 156 -9.15 6.55 4.10
C GLY A 156 -10.33 7.48 3.82
N LEU A 157 -11.52 7.18 4.36
CA LEU A 157 -12.69 8.03 4.20
C LEU A 157 -12.49 9.39 4.88
N PHE A 158 -11.97 9.39 6.12
CA PHE A 158 -11.66 10.60 6.85
C PHE A 158 -10.67 11.49 6.08
N GLN A 159 -9.59 10.91 5.55
CA GLN A 159 -8.60 11.60 4.74
C GLN A 159 -9.17 12.12 3.42
N ALA A 160 -10.07 11.37 2.79
CA ALA A 160 -10.76 11.79 1.58
C ALA A 160 -11.70 12.97 1.84
N ILE A 161 -12.45 12.97 2.94
CA ILE A 161 -13.32 14.08 3.36
C ILE A 161 -12.49 15.35 3.58
N LEU A 162 -11.36 15.26 4.31
CA LEU A 162 -10.48 16.42 4.50
C LEU A 162 -9.95 16.97 3.17
N THR A 163 -9.66 16.10 2.21
CA THR A 163 -9.20 16.50 0.88
C THR A 163 -10.33 17.14 0.07
N PHE A 164 -11.57 16.66 0.22
CA PHE A 164 -12.75 17.21 -0.46
C PHE A 164 -13.10 18.62 0.02
N HIS A 165 -12.80 18.93 1.29
CA HIS A 165 -12.98 20.27 1.83
C HIS A 165 -11.95 21.29 1.33
N LEU A 166 -10.92 20.87 0.59
CA LEU A 166 -9.98 21.79 -0.03
C LEU A 166 -10.55 22.38 -1.32
N THR A 167 -10.26 23.66 -1.54
CA THR A 167 -10.61 24.36 -2.78
C THR A 167 -9.42 24.33 -3.73
N PHE A 168 -9.58 23.69 -4.89
CA PHE A 168 -8.54 23.60 -5.92
C PHE A 168 -8.72 24.70 -6.96
N CYS A 169 -7.78 25.64 -7.05
CA CYS A 169 -7.87 26.74 -8.00
C CYS A 169 -6.54 27.14 -8.67
N ARG A 170 -5.38 26.64 -8.18
CA ARG A 170 -4.07 27.06 -8.70
C ARG A 170 -3.76 26.46 -10.08
N SER A 171 -4.12 25.20 -10.28
CA SER A 171 -3.86 24.46 -11.51
C SER A 171 -4.68 23.16 -11.52
N ASN A 172 -5.01 22.66 -12.72
CA ASN A 172 -5.59 21.34 -12.92
C ASN A 172 -4.53 20.27 -13.27
N ILE A 173 -3.25 20.61 -13.23
CA ILE A 173 -2.14 19.72 -13.63
C ILE A 173 -1.54 19.04 -12.40
N ILE A 174 -1.65 17.71 -12.32
CA ILE A 174 -1.04 16.87 -11.31
C ILE A 174 0.26 16.29 -11.89
N ASN A 175 1.40 16.65 -11.31
CA ASN A 175 2.70 16.10 -11.71
C ASN A 175 2.95 14.70 -11.12
N HIS A 176 2.05 13.76 -11.43
CA HIS A 176 2.09 12.37 -11.01
C HIS A 176 1.37 11.49 -12.04
N PHE A 177 1.51 10.16 -11.96
CA PHE A 177 0.84 9.22 -12.86
C PHE A 177 -0.49 8.67 -12.32
N TYR A 178 -0.78 8.94 -11.04
CA TYR A 178 -2.07 8.71 -10.36
C TYR A 178 -2.33 9.83 -9.35
N CYS A 179 -3.56 9.94 -8.86
CA CYS A 179 -3.93 10.92 -7.84
C CYS A 179 -3.43 10.53 -6.45
N ALA A 180 -2.61 11.42 -5.86
CA ALA A 180 -2.10 11.27 -4.50
C ALA A 180 -2.28 12.58 -3.73
N ASP A 181 -2.44 12.48 -2.41
CA ASP A 181 -2.67 13.64 -1.55
C ASP A 181 -1.54 14.69 -1.63
N PRO A 182 -0.23 14.35 -1.56
CA PRO A 182 0.82 15.37 -1.60
C PRO A 182 0.81 16.28 -2.85
N PRO A 183 0.68 15.76 -4.10
CA PRO A 183 0.56 16.63 -5.27
C PRO A 183 -0.80 17.34 -5.35
N LEU A 184 -1.90 16.78 -4.83
CA LEU A 184 -3.20 17.45 -4.77
C LEU A 184 -3.18 18.67 -3.84
N ILE A 185 -2.61 18.53 -2.64
CA ILE A 185 -2.53 19.60 -1.64
C ILE A 185 -1.81 20.84 -2.19
N LYS A 186 -0.77 20.66 -3.03
CA LYS A 186 -0.04 21.76 -3.69
C LYS A 186 -0.91 22.58 -4.67
N LEU A 187 -2.00 22.00 -5.17
CA LEU A 187 -2.93 22.67 -6.09
C LEU A 187 -4.03 23.46 -5.36
N SER A 188 -4.12 23.29 -4.03
CA SER A 188 -5.09 23.97 -3.17
C SER A 188 -4.84 25.47 -3.09
N CYS A 189 -5.93 26.22 -3.03
CA CYS A 189 -5.99 27.65 -2.71
C CYS A 189 -6.50 27.91 -1.30
N SER A 190 -7.14 26.93 -0.66
CA SER A 190 -7.55 26.99 0.74
C SER A 190 -6.41 26.55 1.68
N ASP A 191 -6.52 26.90 2.96
CA ASP A 191 -5.57 26.47 4.00
C ASP A 191 -5.47 24.93 4.04
N THR A 192 -4.25 24.42 3.90
CA THR A 192 -3.93 22.99 3.84
C THR A 192 -3.47 22.44 5.19
N TYR A 193 -3.28 23.30 6.19
CA TYR A 193 -2.66 22.95 7.47
C TYR A 193 -3.33 21.75 8.15
N VAL A 194 -4.67 21.74 8.22
CA VAL A 194 -5.42 20.64 8.86
C VAL A 194 -5.18 19.31 8.13
N LYS A 195 -5.25 19.32 6.80
CA LYS A 195 -5.05 18.11 5.97
C LYS A 195 -3.61 17.61 6.07
N GLU A 196 -2.61 18.49 5.97
CA GLU A 196 -1.20 18.13 6.08
C GLU A 196 -0.88 17.53 7.45
N ARG A 197 -1.37 18.13 8.53
CA ARG A 197 -1.19 17.63 9.89
C ARG A 197 -1.89 16.28 10.10
N ALA A 198 -3.12 16.13 9.63
CA ALA A 198 -3.85 14.87 9.72
C ALA A 198 -3.15 13.74 8.94
N MET A 199 -2.64 14.03 7.74
CA MET A 199 -1.87 13.09 6.94
C MET A 199 -0.58 12.66 7.65
N LEU A 200 0.21 13.60 8.19
CA LEU A 200 1.45 13.30 8.91
C LEU A 200 1.21 12.47 10.17
N ILE A 201 0.16 12.81 10.94
CA ILE A 201 -0.20 12.07 12.16
C ILE A 201 -0.66 10.66 11.81
N SER A 202 -1.57 10.50 10.83
CA SER A 202 -2.03 9.18 10.40
C SER A 202 -0.88 8.32 9.86
N ALA A 203 -0.05 8.86 8.96
CA ALA A 203 1.09 8.14 8.41
C ALA A 203 2.09 7.74 9.50
N GLY A 204 2.48 8.67 10.37
CA GLY A 204 3.42 8.41 11.45
C GLY A 204 2.90 7.38 12.46
N PHE A 205 1.62 7.49 12.85
CA PHE A 205 0.98 6.55 13.76
C PHE A 205 0.92 5.14 13.17
N ASN A 206 0.39 5.00 11.95
CA ASN A 206 0.21 3.71 11.30
C ASN A 206 1.53 3.01 10.95
N LEU A 207 2.51 3.77 10.47
CA LEU A 207 3.85 3.23 10.21
C LEU A 207 4.50 2.75 11.51
N SER A 208 4.45 3.56 12.57
CA SER A 208 5.09 3.22 13.85
C SER A 208 4.39 2.05 14.54
N SER A 209 3.05 2.05 14.61
CA SER A 209 2.28 1.02 15.30
C SER A 209 2.51 -0.36 14.67
N SER A 210 2.41 -0.45 13.34
CA SER A 210 2.61 -1.69 12.60
C SER A 210 4.06 -2.20 12.70
N LEU A 211 5.05 -1.31 12.53
CA LEU A 211 6.47 -1.67 12.71
C LEU A 211 6.77 -2.16 14.11
N ILE A 212 6.24 -1.50 15.16
CA ILE A 212 6.46 -1.93 16.54
C ILE A 212 5.93 -3.34 16.77
N ILE A 213 4.72 -3.66 16.27
CA ILE A 213 4.14 -5.01 16.38
C ILE A 213 5.03 -6.04 15.70
N ILE A 214 5.50 -5.75 14.48
CA ILE A 214 6.37 -6.64 13.70
C ILE A 214 7.71 -6.84 14.42
N LEU A 215 8.38 -5.75 14.81
CA LEU A 215 9.69 -5.80 15.46
C LEU A 215 9.65 -6.54 16.80
N ILE A 216 8.64 -6.29 17.63
CA ILE A 216 8.46 -7.01 18.90
C ILE A 216 8.23 -8.50 18.62
N SER A 217 7.33 -8.84 17.69
CA SER A 217 7.04 -10.23 17.33
C SER A 217 8.32 -10.96 16.88
N TYR A 218 9.11 -10.34 16.00
CA TYR A 218 10.33 -10.93 15.48
C TYR A 218 11.50 -10.95 16.47
N ALA A 219 11.61 -9.96 17.36
CA ALA A 219 12.57 -10.01 18.45
C ALA A 219 12.28 -11.20 19.37
N LEU A 220 11.01 -11.41 19.74
CA LEU A 220 10.61 -12.55 20.56
C LEU A 220 10.83 -13.88 19.82
N ILE A 221 10.48 -13.98 18.54
CA ILE A 221 10.77 -15.16 17.71
C ILE A 221 12.27 -15.45 17.71
N LEU A 222 13.12 -14.44 17.48
CA LEU A 222 14.57 -14.61 17.47
C LEU A 222 15.06 -15.13 18.82
N THR A 223 14.59 -14.58 19.94
CA THR A 223 14.95 -15.09 21.27
C THR A 223 14.53 -16.54 21.48
N ALA A 224 13.34 -16.93 21.00
CA ALA A 224 12.87 -18.31 21.09
C ALA A 224 13.73 -19.25 20.23
N ILE A 225 14.09 -18.85 19.01
CA ILE A 225 14.97 -19.61 18.11
C ILE A 225 16.36 -19.81 18.72
N LEU A 226 16.94 -18.77 19.32
CA LEU A 226 18.25 -18.87 19.98
C LEU A 226 18.24 -19.85 21.15
N ARG A 227 17.09 -20.04 21.82
CA ARG A 227 16.91 -21.03 22.90
C ARG A 227 16.76 -22.47 22.41
N ILE A 228 16.44 -22.70 21.13
CA ILE A 228 16.38 -24.04 20.54
C ILE A 228 17.80 -24.63 20.52
N LYS A 229 17.98 -25.85 21.04
CA LYS A 229 19.29 -26.52 21.11
C LYS A 229 19.65 -27.30 19.83
N SER A 230 18.66 -27.68 19.01
CA SER A 230 18.86 -28.41 17.75
C SER A 230 19.15 -27.46 16.57
N VAL A 231 20.16 -27.80 15.76
CA VAL A 231 20.55 -27.05 14.57
C VAL A 231 19.45 -27.14 13.49
N GLU A 232 18.87 -28.32 13.26
CA GLU A 232 17.73 -28.52 12.36
C GLU A 232 16.51 -27.69 12.79
N GLY A 233 16.22 -27.64 14.09
CA GLY A 233 15.12 -26.84 14.62
C GLY A 233 15.30 -25.34 14.38
N ARG A 234 16.53 -24.83 14.53
CA ARG A 234 16.89 -23.44 14.21
C ARG A 234 16.77 -23.16 12.71
N HIS A 235 17.33 -24.02 11.87
CA HIS A 235 17.31 -23.84 10.41
C HIS A 235 15.87 -23.81 9.88
N LYS A 236 15.01 -24.71 10.35
CA LYS A 236 13.59 -24.73 9.99
C LYS A 236 12.87 -23.44 10.37
N ALA A 237 13.12 -22.92 11.58
CA ALA A 237 12.51 -21.68 12.03
C ALA A 237 12.99 -20.45 11.22
N PHE A 238 14.30 -20.34 10.96
CA PHE A 238 14.86 -19.27 10.12
C PHE A 238 14.32 -19.33 8.68
N SER A 239 14.28 -20.51 8.06
CA SER A 239 13.75 -20.70 6.71
C SER A 239 12.27 -20.29 6.62
N THR A 240 11.48 -20.61 7.65
CA THR A 240 10.06 -20.25 7.67
C THR A 240 9.86 -18.75 7.83
N CYS A 241 10.64 -18.08 8.68
CA CYS A 241 10.52 -16.65 9.00
C CYS A 241 11.15 -15.70 7.97
N GLY A 242 12.15 -16.18 7.23
CA GLY A 242 12.94 -15.38 6.30
C GLY A 242 12.14 -14.77 5.16
N SER A 243 11.20 -15.54 4.58
CA SER A 243 10.37 -15.04 3.48
C SER A 243 9.49 -13.86 3.89
N HIS A 244 8.83 -13.96 5.05
CA HIS A 244 8.00 -12.86 5.55
C HIS A 244 8.84 -11.65 5.97
N MET A 245 10.02 -11.85 6.58
CA MET A 245 10.93 -10.73 6.85
C MET A 245 11.42 -10.04 5.59
N MET A 246 11.69 -10.79 4.52
CA MET A 246 12.07 -10.20 3.24
C MET A 246 10.94 -9.36 2.65
N ALA A 247 9.70 -9.87 2.67
CA ALA A 247 8.53 -9.10 2.25
C ALA A 247 8.36 -7.82 3.08
N VAL A 248 8.43 -7.91 4.41
CA VAL A 248 8.38 -6.75 5.31
C VAL A 248 9.52 -5.76 5.03
N MET A 249 10.75 -6.23 4.83
CA MET A 249 11.88 -5.33 4.54
C MET A 249 11.74 -4.64 3.19
N LEU A 250 11.24 -5.32 2.17
CA LEU A 250 10.97 -4.71 0.87
C LEU A 250 9.87 -3.65 1.01
N PHE A 251 8.77 -3.99 1.67
CA PHE A 251 7.62 -3.11 1.84
C PHE A 251 7.93 -1.86 2.69
N TYR A 252 8.51 -2.03 3.88
CA TYR A 252 8.86 -0.88 4.72
C TYR A 252 10.11 -0.14 4.23
N GLY A 253 11.03 -0.84 3.57
CA GLY A 253 12.22 -0.24 2.96
C GLY A 253 11.86 0.74 1.84
N THR A 254 10.92 0.36 0.97
CA THR A 254 10.43 1.26 -0.09
C THR A 254 9.72 2.48 0.49
N LEU A 255 8.88 2.30 1.52
CA LEU A 255 8.21 3.40 2.23
C LEU A 255 9.20 4.34 2.93
N PHE A 256 10.22 3.81 3.60
CA PHE A 256 11.24 4.63 4.25
C PHE A 256 12.02 5.47 3.23
N CYS A 257 12.40 4.88 2.10
CA CYS A 257 13.05 5.60 0.99
C CYS A 257 12.15 6.70 0.41
N MET A 258 10.83 6.53 0.44
CA MET A 258 9.85 7.52 -0.05
C MET A 258 9.76 8.76 0.85
N TYR A 259 9.82 8.61 2.19
CA TYR A 259 9.52 9.69 3.13
C TYR A 259 10.74 10.40 3.75
N VAL A 260 11.92 9.77 3.81
CA VAL A 260 13.10 10.34 4.48
C VAL A 260 13.96 11.22 3.55
N ARG A 261 13.70 11.22 2.23
CA ARG A 261 14.48 12.01 1.27
C ARG A 261 14.00 13.48 1.23
N PRO A 262 14.87 14.49 1.44
CA PRO A 262 14.46 15.88 1.53
C PRO A 262 13.95 16.45 0.20
N PRO A 263 12.86 17.26 0.20
CA PRO A 263 12.26 17.92 -0.98
C PRO A 263 13.29 18.66 -1.86
N THR A 264 13.57 18.18 -3.07
CA THR A 264 14.35 18.90 -4.10
C THR A 264 13.71 18.73 -5.48
N ASP A 265 13.91 19.66 -6.43
CA ASP A 265 13.23 19.63 -7.74
C ASP A 265 13.57 18.40 -8.62
N LYS A 266 14.68 17.69 -8.34
CA LYS A 266 14.97 16.35 -8.88
C LYS A 266 13.99 15.26 -8.40
N MET A 267 13.15 15.55 -7.40
CA MET A 267 12.27 14.57 -6.76
C MET A 267 11.05 14.19 -7.58
N VAL A 268 10.56 15.00 -8.52
CA VAL A 268 9.29 14.61 -9.18
C VAL A 268 9.50 13.43 -10.14
N GLU A 269 10.66 13.34 -10.80
CA GLU A 269 11.04 12.16 -11.60
C GLU A 269 11.38 10.95 -10.72
N GLU A 270 12.09 11.15 -9.59
CA GLU A 270 12.42 10.07 -8.65
C GLU A 270 11.19 9.57 -7.86
N SER A 271 10.26 10.43 -7.46
CA SER A 271 9.00 10.05 -6.80
C SER A 271 8.11 9.21 -7.71
N LYS A 272 8.16 9.42 -9.03
CA LYS A 272 7.47 8.56 -10.00
C LYS A 272 8.09 7.16 -10.06
N ILE A 273 9.42 7.06 -10.06
CA ILE A 273 10.14 5.78 -10.02
C ILE A 273 9.84 5.04 -8.71
N ILE A 274 9.85 5.75 -7.58
CA ILE A 274 9.58 5.15 -6.25
C ILE A 274 8.12 4.72 -6.12
N ALA A 275 7.17 5.53 -6.59
CA ALA A 275 5.76 5.15 -6.60
C ALA A 275 5.49 3.96 -7.56
N VAL A 276 6.27 3.82 -8.63
CA VAL A 276 6.29 2.60 -9.46
C VAL A 276 6.75 1.40 -8.63
N PHE A 277 7.87 1.49 -7.89
CA PHE A 277 8.31 0.40 -7.02
C PHE A 277 7.23 0.04 -6.01
N TYR A 278 6.61 1.02 -5.36
CA TYR A 278 5.54 0.77 -4.39
C TYR A 278 4.26 0.17 -5.01
N THR A 279 3.92 0.53 -6.25
CA THR A 279 2.73 0.00 -6.94
C THR A 279 2.90 -1.44 -7.41
N PHE A 280 4.15 -1.87 -7.65
CA PHE A 280 4.43 -3.08 -8.42
C PHE A 280 5.39 -4.08 -7.75
N VAL A 281 6.07 -3.69 -6.68
CA VAL A 281 7.06 -4.54 -5.97
C VAL A 281 6.59 -4.89 -4.55
N SER A 282 5.62 -4.16 -4.00
CA SER A 282 4.90 -4.54 -2.77
C SER A 282 4.14 -5.84 -2.99
#